data_AF-A0A7K1XYB3-F1
#
_entry.id   AF-A0A7K1XYB3-F1
#
_cell.length_a   1.000
_cell.length_b   1.000
_cell.length_c   1.000
_cell.angle_alpha   90.00
_cell.angle_beta   90.00
_cell.angle_gamma   90.00
#
_symmetry.space_group_name_H-M   'P 1'
#
loop_
_entity.id
_entity.type
_entity.pdbx_description
1 polymer ?
#
loop_
_entity_poly.entity_id
_entity_poly.type
_entity_poly.pdbx_seq_one_letter_code
_entity_poly.pdbx_strand_id
1 'polypeptide(L)'
;MRNYCFLIAFLLFAGDLAAHPMPGSVVKLSVLNREIRGVAFMPKIELENAIGRPVGNLNTPFFTRYFTSHIRAISGGKPWKTTIDKILVATTQDSTVGSYDEVEVHFLMMPPDSDNLRNFTFDYDVIIHQVVTHSAIVFVEQDWKNGVRDDLTTRPLGVIKLDVPTGKIFPLEVRLGEGSSWKGFMSMVSLGMEHIREGTDHLLFLLTLLLPATLLVKRKRWAGFWGVSHSLRHIVKIVTAFTIGHSITLIIGSTGIVHFPVKPIEILIAVSILVSAAHAFRPLFPGKELFIAAGFGLIHGMAFAESLVSLDLDAGSLALSILGFNLGIELMQLLIIVITIPWLIILSRNRTYKEVRVGGAIFAGIAAVAWIIERVSGSPNSISSALQAISGSAYGLLFFLAILALLSYFKKNSPEAD
;
A
#
# COMPACT_ATOMS: atom_id res chain seq x y z
N MET A 1 -11.19 25.45 34.45
CA MET A 1 -9.87 24.91 34.05
C MET A 1 -9.55 23.67 34.89
N ARG A 2 -10.15 22.53 34.54
CA ARG A 2 -9.86 21.16 35.03
C ARG A 2 -10.85 20.30 34.24
N ASN A 3 -10.38 19.33 33.43
CA ASN A 3 -11.14 18.31 32.67
C ASN A 3 -10.70 18.09 31.20
N TYR A 4 -9.44 18.36 30.83
CA TYR A 4 -8.88 17.92 29.53
C TYR A 4 -7.61 17.06 29.64
N CYS A 5 -7.27 16.58 30.84
CA CYS A 5 -6.02 15.81 31.05
C CYS A 5 -6.19 14.28 31.07
N PHE A 6 -7.39 13.73 30.87
CA PHE A 6 -7.61 12.27 30.93
C PHE A 6 -7.86 11.60 29.57
N LEU A 7 -7.97 12.34 28.46
CA LEU A 7 -8.16 11.74 27.14
C LEU A 7 -6.85 11.50 26.35
N ILE A 8 -5.69 11.91 26.86
CA ILE A 8 -4.39 11.80 26.17
C ILE A 8 -3.59 10.55 26.63
N ALA A 9 -4.04 9.85 27.68
CA ALA A 9 -3.33 8.69 28.22
C ALA A 9 -3.68 7.34 27.57
N PHE A 10 -4.59 7.29 26.59
CA PHE A 10 -5.04 6.03 25.97
C PHE A 10 -4.51 5.79 24.53
N LEU A 11 -3.66 6.68 24.01
CA LEU A 11 -3.13 6.63 22.63
C LEU A 11 -1.64 6.23 22.54
N LEU A 12 -1.04 5.73 23.62
CA LEU A 12 0.40 5.39 23.67
C LEU A 12 0.72 3.90 23.85
N PHE A 13 -0.21 3.01 23.51
CA PHE A 13 0.08 1.58 23.37
C PHE A 13 -0.47 1.06 22.05
N ALA A 14 0.09 1.53 20.93
CA ALA A 14 0.15 0.75 19.71
C ALA A 14 1.45 -0.06 19.74
N GLY A 15 1.54 -0.99 20.70
CA GLY A 15 2.49 -2.09 20.61
C GLY A 15 2.01 -3.04 19.53
N ASP A 16 2.95 -3.71 18.87
CA ASP A 16 2.69 -4.72 17.84
C ASP A 16 1.40 -5.49 18.13
N LEU A 17 0.48 -5.50 17.17
CA LEU A 17 -0.61 -6.47 17.13
C LEU A 17 0.05 -7.83 16.90
N ALA A 18 0.60 -8.39 17.98
CA ALA A 18 0.99 -9.78 18.01
C ALA A 18 -0.25 -10.56 17.60
N ALA A 19 -0.12 -11.39 16.55
CA ALA A 19 -1.07 -12.45 16.34
C ALA A 19 -1.27 -13.15 17.68
N HIS A 20 -2.53 -13.31 18.07
CA HIS A 20 -2.92 -14.16 19.19
C HIS A 20 -3.28 -15.53 18.60
N PRO A 21 -3.14 -16.63 19.35
CA PRO A 21 -3.62 -17.94 18.91
C PRO A 21 -5.09 -17.81 18.54
N MET A 22 -5.48 -18.25 17.35
CA MET A 22 -6.89 -18.21 16.95
C MET A 22 -7.68 -19.31 17.68
N PRO A 23 -8.60 -18.97 18.60
CA PRO A 23 -9.47 -19.96 19.24
C PRO A 23 -10.65 -20.37 18.34
N GLY A 24 -10.67 -19.92 17.08
CA GLY A 24 -11.77 -20.07 16.14
C GLY A 24 -11.30 -20.00 14.69
N SER A 25 -12.22 -20.15 13.74
CA SER A 25 -11.92 -19.98 12.31
C SER A 25 -12.00 -18.51 11.91
N VAL A 26 -11.19 -18.11 10.92
CA VAL A 26 -11.30 -16.81 10.24
C VAL A 26 -11.62 -17.07 8.78
N VAL A 27 -12.69 -16.47 8.27
CA VAL A 27 -13.09 -16.56 6.86
C VAL A 27 -12.95 -15.18 6.24
N LYS A 28 -12.09 -15.06 5.22
CA LYS A 28 -11.92 -13.84 4.44
C LYS A 28 -12.58 -14.01 3.09
N LEU A 29 -13.39 -13.03 2.69
CA LEU A 29 -14.11 -13.02 1.42
C LEU A 29 -13.59 -11.88 0.52
N SER A 30 -13.31 -12.21 -0.73
CA SER A 30 -12.93 -11.30 -1.80
C SER A 30 -14.04 -11.28 -2.85
N VAL A 31 -14.67 -10.12 -2.99
CA VAL A 31 -15.83 -9.89 -3.84
C VAL A 31 -15.35 -9.46 -5.21
N LEU A 32 -15.40 -10.39 -6.16
CA LEU A 32 -15.07 -10.15 -7.56
C LEU A 32 -16.32 -9.72 -8.33
N ASN A 33 -16.25 -9.66 -9.66
CA ASN A 33 -17.36 -9.17 -10.47
C ASN A 33 -18.51 -10.17 -10.64
N ARG A 34 -18.22 -11.47 -10.59
CA ARG A 34 -19.17 -12.54 -10.88
C ARG A 34 -19.20 -13.64 -9.83
N GLU A 35 -18.29 -13.59 -8.88
CA GLU A 35 -18.05 -14.64 -7.90
C GLU A 35 -17.42 -14.06 -6.65
N ILE A 36 -17.45 -14.84 -5.57
CA ILE A 36 -16.74 -14.54 -4.33
C ILE A 36 -15.68 -15.61 -4.15
N ARG A 37 -14.43 -15.17 -4.11
CA ARG A 37 -13.33 -16.02 -3.63
C ARG A 37 -13.28 -15.90 -2.12
N GLY A 38 -13.01 -17.00 -1.43
CA GLY A 38 -12.82 -16.97 0.01
C GLY A 38 -11.66 -17.84 0.45
N VAL A 39 -11.11 -17.48 1.61
CA VAL A 39 -10.08 -18.24 2.29
C VAL A 39 -10.52 -18.44 3.74
N ALA A 40 -10.63 -19.69 4.16
CA ALA A 40 -10.93 -20.05 5.54
C ALA A 40 -9.67 -20.58 6.22
N PHE A 41 -9.24 -19.90 7.27
CA PHE A 41 -8.16 -20.29 8.17
C PHE A 41 -8.78 -20.95 9.40
N MET A 42 -8.26 -22.11 9.79
CA MET A 42 -8.76 -22.82 10.97
C MET A 42 -7.66 -23.64 11.66
N PRO A 43 -7.72 -23.79 13.00
CA PRO A 43 -6.77 -24.64 13.72
C PRO A 43 -6.88 -26.09 13.26
N LYS A 44 -5.75 -26.71 12.92
CA LYS A 44 -5.72 -28.11 12.45
C LYS A 44 -6.31 -29.08 13.47
N ILE A 45 -5.99 -28.91 14.75
CA ILE A 45 -6.45 -29.79 15.83
C ILE A 45 -7.98 -29.76 15.95
N GLU A 46 -8.58 -28.58 15.87
CA GLU A 46 -10.05 -28.45 15.94
C GLU A 46 -10.73 -29.04 14.72
N LEU A 47 -10.11 -28.90 13.54
CA LEU A 47 -10.59 -29.58 12.34
C LEU A 47 -10.53 -31.11 12.50
N GLU A 48 -9.42 -31.65 13.01
CA GLU A 48 -9.24 -33.08 13.29
C GLU A 48 -10.30 -33.61 14.25
N ASN A 49 -10.62 -32.85 15.30
CA ASN A 49 -11.70 -33.15 16.23
C ASN A 49 -13.06 -33.18 15.52
N ALA A 50 -13.34 -32.21 14.65
CA ALA A 50 -14.61 -32.12 13.93
C ALA A 50 -14.79 -33.24 12.89
N ILE A 51 -13.71 -33.65 12.20
CA ILE A 51 -13.77 -34.74 11.22
C ILE A 51 -13.58 -36.13 11.84
N GLY A 52 -13.13 -36.21 13.10
CA GLY A 52 -12.86 -37.45 13.82
C GLY A 52 -11.67 -38.25 13.28
N ARG A 53 -10.73 -37.61 12.60
CA ARG A 53 -9.53 -38.24 12.02
C ARG A 53 -8.39 -37.25 11.85
N PRO A 54 -7.12 -37.70 11.83
CA PRO A 54 -5.99 -36.83 11.55
C PRO A 54 -6.04 -36.20 10.16
N VAL A 55 -5.57 -34.95 10.05
CA VAL A 55 -5.35 -34.23 8.80
C VAL A 55 -4.05 -34.76 8.19
N GLY A 56 -4.18 -35.82 7.39
CA GLY A 56 -3.12 -36.38 6.56
C GLY A 56 -3.06 -35.73 5.18
N ASN A 57 -3.20 -36.52 4.12
CA ASN A 57 -3.28 -35.99 2.75
C ASN A 57 -4.59 -35.23 2.52
N LEU A 58 -4.49 -33.90 2.42
CA LEU A 58 -5.63 -33.00 2.19
C LEU A 58 -6.19 -33.06 0.76
N ASN A 59 -5.42 -33.54 -0.21
CA ASN A 59 -5.83 -33.68 -1.61
C ASN A 59 -6.62 -34.97 -1.84
N THR A 60 -7.66 -35.21 -1.03
CA THR A 60 -8.55 -36.35 -1.20
C THR A 60 -9.99 -35.90 -1.47
N PRO A 61 -10.78 -36.68 -2.25
CA PRO A 61 -12.18 -36.36 -2.51
C PRO A 61 -13.04 -36.22 -1.24
N PHE A 62 -12.60 -36.80 -0.11
CA PHE A 62 -13.24 -36.61 1.18
C PHE A 62 -13.23 -35.14 1.59
N PHE A 63 -12.06 -34.49 1.62
CA PHE A 63 -11.93 -33.11 2.11
C PHE A 63 -12.68 -32.15 1.19
N THR A 64 -12.59 -32.33 -0.12
CA THR A 64 -13.38 -31.53 -1.08
C THR A 64 -14.88 -31.65 -0.83
N ARG A 65 -15.41 -32.85 -0.58
CA ARG A 65 -16.85 -33.04 -0.28
C ARG A 65 -17.23 -32.47 1.08
N TYR A 66 -16.38 -32.64 2.09
CA TYR A 66 -16.60 -32.12 3.43
C TYR A 66 -16.67 -30.58 3.42
N PHE A 67 -15.68 -29.92 2.83
CA PHE A 67 -15.69 -28.46 2.77
C PHE A 67 -16.82 -27.91 1.88
N THR A 68 -17.15 -28.57 0.76
CA THR A 68 -18.31 -28.12 -0.06
C THR A 68 -19.66 -28.34 0.63
N SER A 69 -19.80 -29.29 1.57
CA SER A 69 -21.03 -29.44 2.36
C SER A 69 -21.15 -28.42 3.50
N HIS A 70 -20.03 -27.90 3.99
CA HIS A 70 -19.94 -27.00 5.15
C HIS A 70 -19.64 -25.52 4.81
N ILE A 71 -19.41 -25.19 3.54
CA ILE A 71 -19.20 -23.82 3.06
C ILE A 71 -20.18 -23.56 1.93
N ARG A 72 -21.26 -22.83 2.24
CA ARG A 72 -22.37 -22.62 1.31
C ARG A 72 -22.79 -21.16 1.28
N ALA A 73 -23.21 -20.70 0.11
CA ALA A 73 -23.89 -19.43 -0.05
C ALA A 73 -25.25 -19.66 -0.71
N ILE A 74 -26.25 -18.89 -0.31
CA ILE A 74 -27.62 -18.99 -0.84
C ILE A 74 -28.12 -17.57 -1.09
N SER A 75 -28.76 -17.35 -2.24
CA SER A 75 -29.43 -16.08 -2.55
C SER A 75 -30.72 -16.34 -3.30
N GLY A 76 -31.79 -15.61 -2.98
CA GLY A 76 -33.09 -15.80 -3.63
C GLY A 76 -33.63 -17.24 -3.50
N GLY A 77 -33.28 -17.94 -2.42
CA GLY A 77 -33.63 -19.34 -2.19
C GLY A 77 -32.88 -20.37 -3.04
N LYS A 78 -31.91 -19.95 -3.88
CA LYS A 78 -31.12 -20.84 -4.73
C LYS A 78 -29.69 -20.97 -4.19
N PRO A 79 -29.15 -22.19 -4.04
CA PRO A 79 -27.78 -22.39 -3.60
C PRO A 79 -26.79 -21.93 -4.68
N TRP A 80 -25.68 -21.34 -4.25
CA TRP A 80 -24.55 -21.01 -5.10
C TRP A 80 -23.76 -22.27 -5.44
N LYS A 81 -23.01 -22.22 -6.53
CA LYS A 81 -22.03 -23.26 -6.83
C LYS A 81 -20.76 -22.95 -6.04
N THR A 82 -20.43 -23.80 -5.07
CA THR A 82 -19.16 -23.72 -4.32
C THR A 82 -18.17 -24.75 -4.85
N THR A 83 -16.94 -24.32 -5.13
CA THR A 83 -15.80 -25.21 -5.42
C THR A 83 -14.66 -24.96 -4.44
N ILE A 84 -13.88 -26.00 -4.16
CA ILE A 84 -12.66 -25.90 -3.34
C ILE A 84 -11.48 -25.97 -4.28
N ASP A 85 -10.70 -24.91 -4.32
CA ASP A 85 -9.62 -24.76 -5.29
C ASP A 85 -8.32 -25.35 -4.74
N LYS A 86 -8.03 -25.08 -3.48
CA LYS A 86 -6.78 -25.48 -2.82
C LYS A 86 -6.98 -25.65 -1.33
N ILE A 87 -6.29 -26.63 -0.75
CA ILE A 87 -6.25 -26.84 0.70
C ILE A 87 -4.79 -26.99 1.10
N LEU A 88 -4.36 -26.19 2.08
CA LEU A 88 -2.98 -26.12 2.55
C LEU A 88 -2.93 -26.33 4.06
N VAL A 89 -1.77 -26.79 4.54
CA VAL A 89 -1.38 -26.62 5.94
C VAL A 89 -0.28 -25.58 5.97
N ALA A 90 -0.48 -24.54 6.76
CA ALA A 90 0.54 -23.56 7.07
C ALA A 90 0.92 -23.73 8.54
N THR A 91 2.21 -23.66 8.85
CA THR A 91 2.68 -23.61 10.22
C THR A 91 2.88 -22.15 10.57
N THR A 92 2.07 -21.65 11.49
CA THR A 92 2.08 -20.26 11.96
C THR A 92 2.87 -20.18 13.25
N GLN A 93 3.73 -19.17 13.35
CA GLN A 93 4.57 -18.95 14.53
C GLN A 93 4.05 -17.74 15.31
N ASP A 94 3.61 -17.98 16.54
CA ASP A 94 3.05 -16.97 17.43
C ASP A 94 4.00 -16.72 18.61
N SER A 95 4.20 -15.46 18.95
CA SER A 95 5.09 -15.04 20.05
C SER A 95 4.64 -15.54 21.44
N THR A 96 3.36 -15.84 21.60
CA THR A 96 2.69 -16.16 22.86
C THR A 96 2.47 -17.66 23.06
N VAL A 97 2.35 -18.42 21.97
CA VAL A 97 1.83 -19.81 21.96
C VAL A 97 2.78 -20.77 21.29
N GLY A 98 3.78 -20.24 20.59
CA GLY A 98 4.72 -21.00 19.80
C GLY A 98 4.14 -21.34 18.42
N SER A 99 4.65 -22.43 17.86
CA SER A 99 4.31 -22.88 16.51
C SER A 99 3.03 -23.71 16.56
N TYR A 100 2.07 -23.42 15.69
CA TYR A 100 0.86 -24.22 15.52
C TYR A 100 0.49 -24.37 14.04
N ASP A 101 -0.18 -25.48 13.71
CA ASP A 101 -0.60 -25.76 12.33
C ASP A 101 -2.02 -25.22 12.08
N GLU A 102 -2.17 -24.46 11.00
CA GLU A 102 -3.43 -23.97 10.47
C GLU A 102 -3.74 -24.67 9.14
N VAL A 103 -5.02 -24.98 8.92
CA VAL A 103 -5.53 -25.43 7.64
C VAL A 103 -6.14 -24.25 6.91
N GLU A 104 -5.67 -23.99 5.70
CA GLU A 104 -6.14 -22.94 4.82
C GLU A 104 -6.94 -23.57 3.68
N VAL A 105 -8.21 -23.18 3.55
CA VAL A 105 -9.13 -23.67 2.51
C VAL A 105 -9.46 -22.52 1.59
N HIS A 106 -8.98 -22.57 0.34
CA HIS A 106 -9.38 -21.65 -0.71
C HIS A 106 -10.61 -22.20 -1.43
N PHE A 107 -11.65 -21.37 -1.52
CA PHE A 107 -12.91 -21.74 -2.15
C PHE A 107 -13.43 -20.62 -3.04
N LEU A 108 -14.24 -21.00 -4.02
CA LEU A 108 -14.89 -20.12 -4.95
C LEU A 108 -16.40 -20.34 -4.87
N MET A 109 -17.17 -19.26 -4.78
CA MET A 109 -18.62 -19.31 -4.75
C MET A 109 -19.19 -18.47 -5.89
N MET A 110 -19.97 -19.11 -6.76
CA MET A 110 -20.61 -18.47 -7.90
C MET A 110 -22.13 -18.44 -7.70
N PRO A 111 -22.77 -17.27 -7.69
CA PRO A 111 -24.22 -17.17 -7.63
C PRO A 111 -24.87 -17.72 -8.91
N PRO A 112 -26.10 -18.27 -8.83
CA PRO A 112 -26.87 -18.66 -10.01
C PRO A 112 -27.23 -17.47 -10.91
N ASP A 113 -27.33 -16.29 -10.32
CA ASP A 113 -27.66 -15.02 -10.96
C ASP A 113 -26.72 -13.94 -10.41
N SER A 114 -25.98 -13.26 -11.29
CA SER A 114 -24.97 -12.27 -10.92
C SER A 114 -25.54 -11.09 -10.13
N ASP A 115 -26.82 -10.79 -10.28
CA ASP A 115 -27.47 -9.68 -9.56
C ASP A 115 -27.55 -9.94 -8.05
N ASN A 116 -27.44 -11.21 -7.63
CA ASN A 116 -27.51 -11.61 -6.24
C ASN A 116 -26.14 -11.74 -5.55
N LEU A 117 -25.04 -11.36 -6.22
CA LEU A 117 -23.69 -11.49 -5.68
C LEU A 117 -23.46 -10.72 -4.36
N ARG A 118 -24.22 -9.65 -4.13
CA ARG A 118 -23.99 -8.70 -3.03
C ARG A 118 -24.95 -8.84 -1.85
N ASN A 119 -25.97 -9.69 -2.00
CA ASN A 119 -27.00 -9.96 -0.99
C ASN A 119 -27.25 -11.47 -0.92
N PHE A 120 -26.67 -12.13 0.07
CA PHE A 120 -26.75 -13.58 0.22
C PHE A 120 -26.64 -14.00 1.68
N THR A 121 -27.08 -15.21 1.99
CA THR A 121 -26.82 -15.85 3.28
C THR A 121 -25.60 -16.74 3.14
N PHE A 122 -24.60 -16.52 3.99
CA PHE A 122 -23.38 -17.32 4.07
C PHE A 122 -23.51 -18.33 5.22
N ASP A 123 -23.45 -19.60 4.87
CA ASP A 123 -23.56 -20.72 5.79
C ASP A 123 -22.20 -21.39 5.91
N TYR A 124 -21.70 -21.44 7.15
CA TYR A 124 -20.39 -21.96 7.49
C TYR A 124 -20.47 -22.69 8.83
N ASP A 125 -20.23 -23.98 8.83
CA ASP A 125 -20.26 -24.81 10.04
C ASP A 125 -19.12 -25.82 10.11
N VAL A 126 -18.06 -25.62 9.31
CA VAL A 126 -16.93 -26.56 9.10
C VAL A 126 -16.46 -27.24 10.37
N ILE A 127 -16.29 -26.53 11.48
CA ILE A 127 -15.89 -27.13 12.77
C ILE A 127 -17.04 -27.10 13.79
N ILE A 128 -17.88 -26.06 13.70
CA ILE A 128 -18.96 -25.74 14.66
C ILE A 128 -19.98 -26.89 14.74
N HIS A 129 -20.13 -27.68 13.67
CA HIS A 129 -21.05 -28.81 13.62
C HIS A 129 -20.71 -29.97 14.59
N GLN A 130 -19.47 -30.07 15.08
CA GLN A 130 -19.08 -31.00 16.16
C GLN A 130 -18.53 -30.28 17.40
N VAL A 131 -17.78 -29.21 17.21
CA VAL A 131 -17.12 -28.48 18.30
C VAL A 131 -17.98 -27.26 18.66
N VAL A 132 -18.86 -27.45 19.63
CA VAL A 132 -19.89 -26.46 20.02
C VAL A 132 -19.33 -25.13 20.54
N THR A 133 -18.10 -25.13 21.05
CA THR A 133 -17.40 -23.92 21.53
C THR A 133 -16.71 -23.15 20.41
N HIS A 134 -16.60 -23.74 19.22
CA HIS A 134 -15.93 -23.12 18.08
C HIS A 134 -16.77 -21.99 17.50
N SER A 135 -16.09 -20.97 16.99
CA SER A 135 -16.73 -19.86 16.29
C SER A 135 -15.93 -19.49 15.05
N ALA A 136 -16.61 -18.90 14.06
CA ALA A 136 -16.01 -18.44 12.82
C ALA A 136 -16.28 -16.95 12.63
N ILE A 137 -15.22 -16.15 12.50
CA ILE A 137 -15.34 -14.72 12.22
C ILE A 137 -15.21 -14.53 10.71
N VAL A 138 -16.16 -13.80 10.11
CA VAL A 138 -16.22 -13.59 8.66
C VAL A 138 -15.91 -12.14 8.34
N PHE A 139 -15.01 -11.92 7.40
CA PHE A 139 -14.56 -10.61 6.91
C PHE A 139 -14.74 -10.50 5.41
N VAL A 140 -14.93 -9.27 4.94
CA VAL A 140 -14.65 -8.89 3.55
C VAL A 140 -13.27 -8.25 3.54
N GLU A 141 -12.31 -8.94 2.95
CA GLU A 141 -10.94 -8.45 2.79
C GLU A 141 -10.81 -7.62 1.51
N GLN A 142 -11.62 -7.92 0.49
CA GLN A 142 -11.60 -7.19 -0.76
C GLN A 142 -13.01 -7.00 -1.33
N ASP A 143 -13.35 -5.76 -1.69
CA ASP A 143 -14.53 -5.37 -2.45
C ASP A 143 -14.25 -4.03 -3.11
N TRP A 144 -13.71 -4.10 -4.33
CA TRP A 144 -13.24 -2.93 -5.08
C TRP A 144 -14.34 -1.87 -5.22
N LYS A 145 -15.58 -2.28 -5.50
CA LYS A 145 -16.72 -1.36 -5.66
C LYS A 145 -17.11 -0.65 -4.36
N ASN A 146 -16.65 -1.13 -3.22
CA ASN A 146 -16.82 -0.49 -1.91
C ASN A 146 -15.54 0.15 -1.36
N GLY A 147 -14.45 0.13 -2.12
CA GLY A 147 -13.15 0.63 -1.70
C GLY A 147 -12.48 -0.19 -0.60
N VAL A 148 -12.82 -1.47 -0.47
CA VAL A 148 -12.17 -2.41 0.45
C VAL A 148 -11.10 -3.17 -0.32
N ARG A 149 -9.85 -3.14 0.13
CA ARG A 149 -8.69 -3.59 -0.67
C ARG A 149 -7.51 -4.13 0.13
N ASP A 150 -7.44 -3.85 1.42
CA ASP A 150 -6.31 -4.14 2.30
C ASP A 150 -6.77 -4.32 3.76
N ASP A 151 -5.85 -4.70 4.65
CA ASP A 151 -6.14 -4.93 6.07
C ASP A 151 -6.72 -3.69 6.77
N LEU A 152 -6.35 -2.48 6.34
CA LEU A 152 -6.85 -1.22 6.92
C LEU A 152 -8.29 -0.93 6.54
N THR A 153 -8.73 -1.41 5.38
CA THR A 153 -10.07 -1.20 4.85
C THR A 153 -10.99 -2.42 5.00
N THR A 154 -10.44 -3.55 5.44
CA THR A 154 -11.14 -4.82 5.69
C THR A 154 -12.30 -4.63 6.65
N ARG A 155 -13.44 -5.27 6.35
CA ARG A 155 -14.68 -5.09 7.12
C ARG A 155 -15.14 -6.39 7.76
N PRO A 156 -15.39 -6.43 9.07
CA PRO A 156 -16.05 -7.57 9.69
C PRO A 156 -17.51 -7.63 9.23
N LEU A 157 -17.94 -8.80 8.78
CA LEU A 157 -19.36 -9.06 8.45
C LEU A 157 -20.11 -9.62 9.66
N GLY A 158 -19.46 -10.45 10.47
CA GLY A 158 -20.08 -11.03 11.66
C GLY A 158 -19.35 -12.27 12.16
N VAL A 159 -19.98 -12.95 13.12
CA VAL A 159 -19.49 -14.19 13.72
C VAL A 159 -20.57 -15.26 13.59
N ILE A 160 -20.20 -16.42 13.07
CA ILE A 160 -21.02 -17.62 13.03
C ILE A 160 -20.60 -18.51 14.20
N LYS A 161 -21.56 -18.92 15.01
CA LYS A 161 -21.37 -19.79 16.18
C LYS A 161 -22.67 -20.52 16.48
N LEU A 162 -22.58 -21.58 17.29
CA LEU A 162 -23.77 -22.25 17.79
C LEU A 162 -24.56 -21.32 18.72
N ASP A 163 -25.86 -21.19 18.47
CA ASP A 163 -26.79 -20.58 19.40
C ASP A 163 -27.17 -21.60 20.48
N VAL A 164 -26.60 -21.43 21.68
CA VAL A 164 -26.76 -22.37 22.80
C VAL A 164 -28.24 -22.61 23.19
N PRO A 165 -29.12 -21.60 23.24
CA PRO A 165 -30.53 -21.82 23.58
C PRO A 165 -31.29 -22.68 22.56
N THR A 166 -31.05 -22.48 21.26
CA THR A 166 -31.80 -23.20 20.21
C THR A 166 -31.09 -24.45 19.70
N GLY A 167 -29.79 -24.61 19.98
CA GLY A 167 -28.95 -25.67 19.44
C GLY A 167 -28.74 -25.57 17.92
N LYS A 168 -28.98 -24.40 17.32
CA LYS A 168 -28.87 -24.18 15.87
C LYS A 168 -27.69 -23.28 15.53
N ILE A 169 -27.16 -23.48 14.33
CA ILE A 169 -26.18 -22.58 13.72
C ILE A 169 -26.94 -21.71 12.72
N PHE A 170 -26.96 -20.41 12.94
CA PHE A 170 -27.64 -19.47 12.04
C PHE A 170 -26.67 -19.01 10.95
N PRO A 171 -27.08 -19.02 9.67
CA PRO A 171 -26.26 -18.46 8.60
C PRO A 171 -26.13 -16.95 8.76
N LEU A 172 -25.01 -16.41 8.29
CA LEU A 172 -24.73 -14.97 8.30
C LEU A 172 -25.43 -14.29 7.12
N GLU A 173 -26.30 -13.31 7.39
CA GLU A 173 -26.82 -12.45 6.33
C GLU A 173 -25.74 -11.47 5.86
N VAL A 174 -25.26 -11.64 4.64
CA VAL A 174 -24.25 -10.77 4.03
C VAL A 174 -24.94 -9.77 3.11
N ARG A 175 -24.85 -8.49 3.48
CA ARG A 175 -25.34 -7.35 2.68
C ARG A 175 -24.19 -6.38 2.47
N LEU A 176 -23.55 -6.46 1.30
CA LEU A 176 -22.38 -5.65 0.97
C LEU A 176 -22.75 -4.20 0.61
N GLY A 177 -24.04 -3.91 0.43
CA GLY A 177 -24.52 -2.63 -0.08
C GLY A 177 -24.25 -2.47 -1.59
N GLU A 178 -24.84 -1.43 -2.17
CA GLU A 178 -24.64 -1.10 -3.58
C GLU A 178 -23.17 -0.72 -3.82
N GLY A 179 -22.49 -1.49 -4.67
CA GLY A 179 -21.14 -1.17 -5.10
C GLY A 179 -21.15 -0.06 -6.15
N SER A 180 -20.15 0.83 -6.13
CA SER A 180 -20.01 1.90 -7.11
C SER A 180 -18.62 1.93 -7.73
N SER A 181 -18.57 1.97 -9.06
CA SER A 181 -17.30 2.13 -9.78
C SER A 181 -16.60 3.44 -9.46
N TRP A 182 -17.37 4.50 -9.13
CA TRP A 182 -16.80 5.77 -8.67
C TRP A 182 -16.11 5.63 -7.31
N LYS A 183 -16.70 4.87 -6.40
CA LYS A 183 -16.13 4.61 -5.08
C LYS A 183 -14.85 3.77 -5.19
N GLY A 184 -14.85 2.75 -6.04
CA GLY A 184 -13.65 1.99 -6.37
C GLY A 184 -12.56 2.85 -6.99
N PHE A 185 -12.90 3.69 -7.97
CA PHE A 185 -11.96 4.66 -8.56
C PHE A 185 -11.38 5.61 -7.50
N MET A 186 -12.19 6.25 -6.67
CA MET A 186 -11.72 7.16 -5.62
C MET A 186 -10.88 6.46 -4.55
N SER A 187 -11.20 5.21 -4.23
CA SER A 187 -10.37 4.36 -3.37
C SER A 187 -8.96 4.20 -3.97
N MET A 188 -8.86 3.98 -5.28
CA MET A 188 -7.56 3.86 -5.97
C MET A 188 -6.81 5.20 -6.05
N VAL A 189 -7.52 6.32 -6.17
CA VAL A 189 -6.93 7.67 -6.02
C VAL A 189 -6.32 7.85 -4.62
N SER A 190 -7.06 7.49 -3.57
CA SER A 190 -6.55 7.53 -2.18
C SER A 190 -5.30 6.68 -2.03
N LEU A 191 -5.33 5.45 -2.57
CA LEU A 191 -4.19 4.54 -2.52
C LEU A 191 -2.95 5.11 -3.22
N GLY A 192 -3.12 5.77 -4.37
CA GLY A 192 -2.01 6.46 -5.06
C GLY A 192 -1.41 7.61 -4.25
N MET A 193 -2.25 8.35 -3.51
CA MET A 193 -1.79 9.40 -2.60
C MET A 193 -1.05 8.83 -1.38
N GLU A 194 -1.60 7.77 -0.78
CA GLU A 194 -1.01 7.05 0.36
C GLU A 194 0.35 6.46 -0.01
N HIS A 195 0.48 5.84 -1.19
CA HIS A 195 1.73 5.28 -1.71
C HIS A 195 2.89 6.28 -1.67
N ILE A 196 2.67 7.51 -2.12
CA ILE A 196 3.70 8.58 -2.09
C ILE A 196 3.94 9.12 -0.68
N ARG A 197 2.89 9.16 0.16
CA ARG A 197 2.98 9.68 1.53
C ARG A 197 3.75 8.75 2.47
N GLU A 198 3.53 7.45 2.33
CA GLU A 198 4.13 6.42 3.19
C GLU A 198 5.52 5.99 2.69
N GLY A 199 5.75 6.04 1.38
CA GLY A 199 7.04 5.77 0.76
C GLY A 199 8.08 6.87 1.05
N THR A 200 8.87 6.70 2.11
CA THR A 200 9.93 7.66 2.49
C THR A 200 10.99 7.85 1.40
N ASP A 201 11.25 6.79 0.64
CA ASP A 201 12.14 6.77 -0.53
C ASP A 201 11.55 7.58 -1.70
N HIS A 202 10.25 7.43 -1.98
CA HIS A 202 9.53 8.18 -3.01
C HIS A 202 9.47 9.68 -2.69
N LEU A 203 9.20 10.04 -1.43
CA LEU A 203 9.22 11.44 -0.99
C LEU A 203 10.63 12.03 -1.13
N LEU A 204 11.67 11.30 -0.67
CA LEU A 204 13.05 11.78 -0.78
C LEU A 204 13.51 11.88 -2.23
N PHE A 205 13.11 10.94 -3.08
CA PHE A 205 13.33 10.99 -4.52
C PHE A 205 12.76 12.29 -5.13
N LEU A 206 11.48 12.57 -4.88
CA LEU A 206 10.82 13.77 -5.40
C LEU A 206 11.52 15.04 -4.91
N LEU A 207 11.75 15.17 -3.59
CA LEU A 207 12.43 16.33 -3.02
C LEU A 207 13.83 16.53 -3.63
N THR A 208 14.58 15.45 -3.84
CA THR A 208 15.92 15.49 -4.45
C THR A 208 15.88 15.97 -5.90
N LEU A 209 14.87 15.59 -6.68
CA LEU A 209 14.65 16.12 -8.03
C LEU A 209 14.30 17.61 -8.04
N LEU A 210 13.60 18.11 -7.02
CA LEU A 210 13.25 19.53 -6.91
C LEU A 210 14.43 20.42 -6.53
N LEU A 211 15.45 19.90 -5.82
CA LEU A 211 16.64 20.65 -5.40
C LEU A 211 17.37 21.39 -6.55
N PRO A 212 17.63 20.79 -7.72
CA PRO A 212 18.20 21.52 -8.86
C PRO A 212 17.18 22.23 -9.75
N ALA A 213 15.87 21.94 -9.63
CA ALA A 213 14.85 22.30 -10.62
C ALA A 213 14.64 23.82 -10.80
N THR A 214 15.07 24.64 -9.85
CA THR A 214 14.98 26.10 -9.92
C THR A 214 16.18 26.77 -10.60
N LEU A 215 17.23 26.00 -10.94
CA LEU A 215 18.51 26.53 -11.38
C LEU A 215 18.76 26.32 -12.87
N LEU A 216 19.43 27.29 -13.47
CA LEU A 216 19.97 27.16 -14.82
C LEU A 216 21.34 26.47 -14.79
N VAL A 217 21.70 25.79 -15.87
CA VAL A 217 23.03 25.19 -16.03
C VAL A 217 23.90 26.06 -16.91
N LYS A 218 25.07 26.47 -16.43
CA LYS A 218 26.09 27.19 -17.21
C LYS A 218 27.45 26.50 -17.04
N ARG A 219 28.11 26.16 -18.15
CA ARG A 219 29.44 25.49 -18.15
C ARG A 219 29.51 24.25 -17.24
N LYS A 220 28.52 23.35 -17.33
CA LYS A 220 28.41 22.13 -16.48
C LYS A 220 28.38 22.40 -14.97
N ARG A 221 27.97 23.60 -14.57
CA ARG A 221 27.74 23.95 -13.17
C ARG A 221 26.34 24.55 -13.01
N TRP A 222 25.73 24.26 -11.88
CA TRP A 222 24.54 24.96 -11.45
C TRP A 222 24.86 26.44 -11.28
N ALA A 223 24.09 27.28 -11.96
CA ALA A 223 24.25 28.72 -11.97
C ALA A 223 23.05 29.39 -11.28
N GLY A 224 22.64 30.58 -11.73
CA GLY A 224 21.58 31.36 -11.10
C GLY A 224 20.17 30.76 -11.23
N PHE A 225 19.23 31.45 -10.60
CA PHE A 225 17.80 31.14 -10.70
C PHE A 225 17.28 31.27 -12.14
N TRP A 226 16.50 30.29 -12.59
CA TRP A 226 16.01 30.18 -13.98
C TRP A 226 14.75 31.02 -14.25
N GLY A 227 14.11 31.56 -13.21
CA GLY A 227 12.83 32.27 -13.33
C GLY A 227 11.63 31.38 -13.00
N VAL A 228 10.62 31.96 -12.34
CA VAL A 228 9.49 31.22 -11.74
C VAL A 228 8.75 30.40 -12.79
N SER A 229 8.32 31.04 -13.88
CA SER A 229 7.55 30.39 -14.93
C SER A 229 8.33 29.27 -15.62
N HIS A 230 9.64 29.41 -15.76
CA HIS A 230 10.47 28.36 -16.35
C HIS A 230 10.62 27.18 -15.40
N SER A 231 10.92 27.43 -14.12
CA SER A 231 11.04 26.38 -13.10
C SER A 231 9.77 25.57 -12.98
N LEU A 232 8.60 26.22 -12.90
CA LEU A 232 7.31 25.52 -12.81
C LEU A 232 7.02 24.66 -14.04
N ARG A 233 7.21 25.19 -15.25
CA ARG A 233 7.02 24.42 -16.49
C ARG A 233 7.99 23.23 -16.58
N HIS A 234 9.23 23.40 -16.12
CA HIS A 234 10.23 22.33 -16.11
C HIS A 234 9.85 21.22 -15.12
N ILE A 235 9.43 21.59 -13.91
CA ILE A 235 8.99 20.64 -12.87
C ILE A 235 7.77 19.84 -13.36
N VAL A 236 6.74 20.52 -13.88
CA VAL A 236 5.54 19.84 -14.40
C VAL A 236 5.93 18.84 -15.49
N LYS A 237 6.78 19.24 -16.45
CA LYS A 237 7.27 18.32 -17.48
C LYS A 237 7.98 17.09 -16.92
N ILE A 238 8.85 17.26 -15.93
CA ILE A 238 9.58 16.15 -15.28
C ILE A 238 8.60 15.20 -14.58
N VAL A 239 7.68 15.74 -13.79
CA VAL A 239 6.70 14.97 -13.03
C VAL A 239 5.77 14.21 -13.98
N THR A 240 5.23 14.88 -14.99
CA THR A 240 4.39 14.23 -16.00
C THR A 240 5.16 13.14 -16.76
N ALA A 241 6.43 13.35 -17.11
CA ALA A 241 7.22 12.31 -17.78
C ALA A 241 7.48 11.10 -16.87
N PHE A 242 7.72 11.33 -15.58
CA PHE A 242 7.79 10.26 -14.58
C PHE A 242 6.47 9.49 -14.51
N THR A 243 5.33 10.18 -14.39
CA THR A 243 3.99 9.55 -14.35
C THR A 243 3.69 8.75 -15.62
N ILE A 244 4.09 9.24 -16.79
CA ILE A 244 3.94 8.51 -18.06
C ILE A 244 4.78 7.22 -18.03
N GLY A 245 6.07 7.32 -17.66
CA GLY A 245 6.93 6.14 -17.54
C GLY A 245 6.36 5.12 -16.55
N HIS A 246 5.95 5.60 -15.38
CA HIS A 246 5.31 4.80 -14.35
C HIS A 246 4.05 4.09 -14.85
N SER A 247 3.19 4.82 -15.54
CA SER A 247 1.95 4.27 -16.12
C SER A 247 2.23 3.14 -17.10
N ILE A 248 3.27 3.27 -17.94
CA ILE A 248 3.63 2.24 -18.94
C ILE A 248 3.99 0.93 -18.27
N THR A 249 4.90 0.92 -17.29
CA THR A 249 5.30 -0.32 -16.62
C THR A 249 4.23 -0.84 -15.69
N LEU A 250 3.43 0.04 -15.08
CA LEU A 250 2.29 -0.38 -14.28
C LEU A 250 1.25 -1.12 -15.14
N ILE A 251 0.91 -0.60 -16.32
CA ILE A 251 0.02 -1.27 -17.26
C ILE A 251 0.60 -2.62 -17.65
N ILE A 252 1.87 -2.68 -18.06
CA ILE A 252 2.52 -3.93 -18.48
C ILE A 252 2.52 -4.97 -17.36
N GLY A 253 2.97 -4.59 -16.16
CA GLY A 253 3.07 -5.51 -15.02
C GLY A 253 1.72 -5.95 -14.48
N SER A 254 0.73 -5.05 -14.48
CA SER A 254 -0.63 -5.36 -13.99
C SER A 254 -1.41 -6.34 -14.88
N THR A 255 -0.92 -6.64 -16.09
CA THR A 255 -1.49 -7.72 -16.92
C THR A 255 -1.22 -9.12 -16.36
N GLY A 256 -0.28 -9.26 -15.42
CA GLY A 256 0.19 -10.55 -14.93
C GLY A 256 1.04 -11.35 -15.93
N ILE A 257 1.28 -10.83 -17.14
CA ILE A 257 2.11 -11.51 -18.15
C ILE A 257 3.60 -11.39 -17.79
N VAL A 258 4.00 -10.26 -17.21
CA VAL A 258 5.40 -9.98 -16.85
C VAL A 258 5.49 -9.88 -15.33
N HIS A 259 6.20 -10.83 -14.73
CA HIS A 259 6.53 -10.81 -13.31
C HIS A 259 7.91 -10.17 -13.11
N PHE A 260 7.97 -9.18 -12.24
CA PHE A 260 9.22 -8.51 -11.90
C PHE A 260 9.66 -8.92 -10.50
N PRO A 261 10.93 -9.34 -10.30
CA PRO A 261 11.41 -9.64 -8.96
C PRO A 261 11.49 -8.34 -8.13
N VAL A 262 10.81 -8.32 -6.98
CA VAL A 262 10.70 -7.13 -6.11
C VAL A 262 12.06 -6.57 -5.70
N LYS A 263 12.97 -7.43 -5.22
CA LYS A 263 14.27 -7.02 -4.66
C LYS A 263 15.13 -6.19 -5.64
N PRO A 264 15.37 -6.60 -6.90
CA PRO A 264 16.04 -5.76 -7.89
C PRO A 264 15.36 -4.42 -8.17
N ILE A 265 14.02 -4.37 -8.19
CA ILE A 265 13.28 -3.12 -8.44
C ILE A 265 13.52 -2.13 -7.30
N GLU A 266 13.41 -2.57 -6.05
CA GLU A 266 13.66 -1.73 -4.87
C GLU A 266 15.09 -1.17 -4.85
N ILE A 267 16.08 -1.99 -5.24
CA ILE A 267 17.47 -1.53 -5.39
C ILE A 267 17.56 -0.46 -6.48
N LEU A 268 16.91 -0.64 -7.63
CA LEU A 268 16.90 0.35 -8.71
C LEU A 268 16.18 1.65 -8.32
N ILE A 269 15.14 1.58 -7.50
CA ILE A 269 14.48 2.76 -6.90
C ILE A 269 15.50 3.52 -6.04
N ALA A 270 16.22 2.84 -5.14
CA ALA A 270 17.25 3.50 -4.33
C ALA A 270 18.40 4.07 -5.19
N VAL A 271 18.80 3.38 -6.26
CA VAL A 271 19.78 3.88 -7.24
C VAL A 271 19.26 5.15 -7.94
N SER A 272 17.97 5.24 -8.26
CA SER A 272 17.38 6.45 -8.86
C SER A 272 17.51 7.68 -7.96
N ILE A 273 17.41 7.49 -6.64
CA ILE A 273 17.65 8.54 -5.64
C ILE A 273 19.12 8.94 -5.64
N LEU A 274 20.04 7.98 -5.65
CA LEU A 274 21.48 8.23 -5.70
C LEU A 274 21.89 9.03 -6.95
N VAL A 275 21.35 8.65 -8.12
CA VAL A 275 21.59 9.37 -9.38
C VAL A 275 21.01 10.78 -9.32
N SER A 276 19.82 10.95 -8.74
CA SER A 276 19.19 12.27 -8.55
C SER A 276 19.99 13.15 -7.60
N ALA A 277 20.51 12.58 -6.51
CA ALA A 277 21.39 13.26 -5.56
C ALA A 277 22.70 13.70 -6.22
N ALA A 278 23.32 12.83 -7.01
CA ALA A 278 24.52 13.16 -7.78
C ALA A 278 24.25 14.29 -8.80
N HIS A 279 23.08 14.28 -9.45
CA HIS A 279 22.65 15.35 -10.34
C HIS A 279 22.42 16.68 -9.59
N ALA A 280 21.77 16.64 -8.42
CA ALA A 280 21.59 17.82 -7.56
C ALA A 280 22.93 18.39 -7.09
N PHE A 281 23.94 17.54 -6.85
CA PHE A 281 25.29 17.98 -6.52
C PHE A 281 25.98 18.66 -7.72
N ARG A 282 25.96 18.02 -8.90
CA ARG A 282 26.47 18.56 -10.18
C ARG A 282 25.60 18.11 -11.35
N PRO A 283 25.33 18.99 -12.34
CA PRO A 283 24.43 18.67 -13.45
C PRO A 283 25.04 17.57 -14.34
N LEU A 284 24.66 16.32 -14.09
CA LEU A 284 25.15 15.14 -14.81
C LEU A 284 24.56 15.03 -16.22
N PHE A 285 23.31 15.42 -16.37
CA PHE A 285 22.53 15.22 -17.60
C PHE A 285 21.68 16.45 -17.95
N PRO A 286 22.30 17.66 -18.06
CA PRO A 286 21.57 18.89 -18.32
C PRO A 286 20.76 18.81 -19.61
N GLY A 287 19.47 19.09 -19.54
CA GLY A 287 18.54 19.04 -20.67
C GLY A 287 17.98 17.65 -21.00
N LYS A 288 18.41 16.59 -20.30
CA LYS A 288 17.91 15.22 -20.46
C LYS A 288 17.07 14.74 -19.27
N GLU A 289 16.78 15.62 -18.31
CA GLU A 289 16.05 15.31 -17.09
C GLU A 289 14.70 14.66 -17.38
N LEU A 290 14.03 15.09 -18.45
CA LEU A 290 12.76 14.52 -18.90
C LEU A 290 12.85 13.01 -19.19
N PHE A 291 13.88 12.60 -19.94
CA PHE A 291 14.08 11.20 -20.32
C PHE A 291 14.53 10.35 -19.13
N ILE A 292 15.37 10.93 -18.26
CA ILE A 292 15.80 10.27 -17.02
C ILE A 292 14.61 10.08 -16.07
N ALA A 293 13.76 11.08 -15.93
CA ALA A 293 12.54 11.00 -15.12
C ALA A 293 11.56 9.96 -15.66
N ALA A 294 11.35 9.90 -16.98
CA ALA A 294 10.57 8.82 -17.59
C ALA A 294 11.19 7.44 -17.31
N GLY A 295 12.52 7.31 -17.41
CA GLY A 295 13.25 6.09 -17.06
C GLY A 295 13.07 5.66 -15.60
N PHE A 296 13.15 6.62 -14.66
CA PHE A 296 12.86 6.36 -13.25
C PHE A 296 11.39 5.99 -13.03
N GLY A 297 10.47 6.64 -13.74
CA GLY A 297 9.05 6.29 -13.74
C GLY A 297 8.84 4.83 -14.11
N LEU A 298 9.45 4.36 -15.21
CA LEU A 298 9.39 2.95 -15.63
C LEU A 298 9.82 2.02 -14.47
N ILE A 299 10.91 2.34 -13.78
CA ILE A 299 11.41 1.54 -12.65
C ILE A 299 10.39 1.48 -11.51
N HIS A 300 9.89 2.64 -11.09
CA HIS A 300 8.98 2.74 -9.95
C HIS A 300 7.64 2.05 -10.22
N GLY A 301 7.10 2.14 -11.45
CA GLY A 301 5.83 1.52 -11.82
C GLY A 301 5.83 0.00 -11.74
N MET A 302 7.00 -0.65 -11.84
CA MET A 302 7.10 -2.10 -11.70
C MET A 302 6.86 -2.58 -10.26
N ALA A 303 7.17 -1.77 -9.24
CA ALA A 303 7.06 -2.18 -7.84
C ALA A 303 5.60 -2.36 -7.39
N PHE A 304 4.70 -1.52 -7.88
CA PHE A 304 3.28 -1.56 -7.49
C PHE A 304 2.42 -2.49 -8.37
N ALA A 305 2.96 -2.91 -9.53
CA ALA A 305 2.21 -3.72 -10.48
C ALA A 305 1.73 -5.06 -9.90
N GLU A 306 2.55 -5.71 -9.07
CA GLU A 306 2.21 -6.99 -8.44
C GLU A 306 1.02 -6.87 -7.47
N SER A 307 0.93 -5.76 -6.74
CA SER A 307 -0.20 -5.47 -5.84
C SER A 307 -1.53 -5.25 -6.59
N LEU A 308 -1.49 -4.81 -7.85
CA LEU A 308 -2.71 -4.72 -8.68
C LEU A 308 -3.13 -6.09 -9.23
N VAL A 309 -2.16 -6.95 -9.57
CA VAL A 309 -2.43 -8.31 -10.05
C VAL A 309 -3.12 -9.13 -8.97
N SER A 310 -2.72 -8.99 -7.70
CA SER A 310 -3.32 -9.73 -6.58
C SER A 310 -4.78 -9.37 -6.31
N LEU A 311 -5.25 -8.20 -6.75
CA LEU A 311 -6.66 -7.80 -6.65
C LEU A 311 -7.56 -8.52 -7.66
N ASP A 312 -7.01 -9.25 -8.64
CA ASP A 312 -7.78 -10.09 -9.58
C ASP A 312 -8.98 -9.37 -10.21
N LEU A 313 -8.74 -8.11 -10.62
CA LEU A 313 -9.78 -7.23 -11.15
C LEU A 313 -10.11 -7.57 -12.60
N ASP A 314 -11.36 -7.38 -12.97
CA ASP A 314 -11.73 -7.39 -14.39
C ASP A 314 -11.07 -6.21 -15.14
N ALA A 315 -11.01 -6.31 -16.47
CA ALA A 315 -10.32 -5.31 -17.30
C ALA A 315 -10.82 -3.86 -17.08
N GLY A 316 -12.12 -3.67 -16.84
CA GLY A 316 -12.69 -2.34 -16.61
C GLY A 316 -12.29 -1.76 -15.25
N SER A 317 -12.45 -2.54 -14.18
CA SER A 317 -12.02 -2.12 -12.83
C SER A 317 -10.51 -1.96 -12.74
N LEU A 318 -9.73 -2.80 -13.43
CA LEU A 318 -8.28 -2.67 -13.53
C LEU A 318 -7.87 -1.37 -14.22
N ALA A 319 -8.48 -1.04 -15.38
CA ALA A 319 -8.20 0.20 -16.08
C ALA A 319 -8.53 1.44 -15.22
N LEU A 320 -9.69 1.43 -14.54
CA LEU A 320 -10.05 2.49 -13.60
C LEU A 320 -9.08 2.56 -12.41
N SER A 321 -8.59 1.42 -11.94
CA SER A 321 -7.62 1.35 -10.84
C SER A 321 -6.27 1.94 -11.22
N ILE A 322 -5.77 1.63 -12.41
CA ILE A 322 -4.53 2.20 -12.95
C ILE A 322 -4.66 3.71 -13.13
N LEU A 323 -5.79 4.18 -13.69
CA LEU A 323 -6.05 5.61 -13.87
C LEU A 323 -6.17 6.33 -12.52
N GLY A 324 -6.94 5.78 -11.58
CA GLY A 324 -7.14 6.35 -10.25
C GLY A 324 -5.83 6.41 -9.47
N PHE A 325 -5.06 5.32 -9.47
CA PHE A 325 -3.77 5.25 -8.79
C PHE A 325 -2.77 6.30 -9.32
N ASN A 326 -2.60 6.41 -10.64
CA ASN A 326 -1.70 7.41 -11.22
C ASN A 326 -2.19 8.85 -10.97
N LEU A 327 -3.50 9.09 -10.99
CA LEU A 327 -4.07 10.39 -10.62
C LEU A 327 -3.77 10.73 -9.15
N GLY A 328 -3.90 9.75 -8.25
CA GLY A 328 -3.53 9.90 -6.84
C GLY A 328 -2.06 10.28 -6.64
N ILE A 329 -1.16 9.58 -7.35
CA ILE A 329 0.28 9.90 -7.35
C ILE A 329 0.50 11.34 -7.81
N GLU A 330 -0.05 11.73 -8.96
CA GLU A 330 0.16 13.07 -9.51
C GLU A 330 -0.40 14.16 -8.59
N LEU A 331 -1.57 13.95 -7.98
CA LEU A 331 -2.15 14.88 -7.00
C LEU A 331 -1.25 15.07 -5.78
N MET A 332 -0.73 13.99 -5.21
CA MET A 332 0.18 14.07 -4.05
C MET A 332 1.51 14.73 -4.43
N GLN A 333 2.08 14.39 -5.60
CA GLN A 333 3.29 15.03 -6.10
C GLN A 333 3.09 16.54 -6.29
N LEU A 334 2.00 16.96 -6.92
CA LEU A 334 1.65 18.36 -7.11
C LEU A 334 1.46 19.09 -5.77
N LEU A 335 0.84 18.44 -4.77
CA LEU A 335 0.71 19.00 -3.43
C LEU A 335 2.07 19.26 -2.77
N ILE A 336 2.98 18.27 -2.81
CA ILE A 336 4.34 18.40 -2.27
C ILE A 336 5.11 19.52 -2.99
N ILE A 337 4.95 19.62 -4.32
CA ILE A 337 5.57 20.66 -5.15
C ILE A 337 5.07 22.05 -4.74
N VAL A 338 3.76 22.23 -4.62
CA VAL A 338 3.15 23.52 -4.23
C VAL A 338 3.63 23.98 -2.85
N ILE A 339 3.80 23.05 -1.92
CA ILE A 339 4.28 23.35 -0.57
C ILE A 339 5.78 23.64 -0.53
N THR A 340 6.58 22.97 -1.37
CA THR A 340 8.06 23.02 -1.30
C THR A 340 8.67 24.10 -2.18
N ILE A 341 8.17 24.28 -3.41
CA ILE A 341 8.77 25.14 -4.43
C ILE A 341 8.86 26.62 -4.06
N PRO A 342 7.86 27.25 -3.40
CA PRO A 342 7.96 28.66 -3.01
C PRO A 342 9.23 28.96 -2.21
N TRP A 343 9.59 28.07 -1.27
CA TRP A 343 10.78 28.21 -0.42
C TRP A 343 12.07 28.02 -1.22
N LEU A 344 12.12 27.02 -2.12
CA LEU A 344 13.27 26.81 -2.99
C LEU A 344 13.47 27.99 -3.96
N ILE A 345 12.39 28.59 -4.47
CA ILE A 345 12.47 29.80 -5.31
C ILE A 345 13.09 30.97 -4.52
N ILE A 346 12.63 31.21 -3.29
CA ILE A 346 13.18 32.28 -2.44
C ILE A 346 14.67 32.05 -2.21
N LEU A 347 15.04 30.82 -1.80
CA LEU A 347 16.43 30.48 -1.52
C LEU A 347 17.31 30.56 -2.77
N SER A 348 16.83 30.11 -3.94
CA SER A 348 17.60 30.07 -5.20
C SER A 348 18.14 31.43 -5.67
N ARG A 349 17.60 32.53 -5.12
CA ARG A 349 18.06 33.90 -5.37
C ARG A 349 19.28 34.29 -4.53
N ASN A 350 19.73 33.42 -3.62
CA ASN A 350 20.74 33.67 -2.59
C ASN A 350 21.85 32.60 -2.61
N ARG A 351 23.04 32.95 -2.09
CA ARG A 351 24.19 32.02 -2.04
C ARG A 351 23.95 30.81 -1.14
N THR A 352 23.12 30.96 -0.11
CA THR A 352 22.72 29.90 0.84
C THR A 352 22.06 28.71 0.13
N TYR A 353 21.45 28.91 -1.04
CA TYR A 353 20.84 27.79 -1.78
C TYR A 353 21.85 26.70 -2.15
N LYS A 354 23.11 27.08 -2.41
CA LYS A 354 24.15 26.10 -2.70
C LYS A 354 24.34 25.14 -1.53
N GLU A 355 24.34 25.65 -0.30
CA GLU A 355 24.51 24.84 0.92
C GLU A 355 23.31 23.93 1.14
N VAL A 356 22.08 24.46 1.01
CA VAL A 356 20.85 23.67 1.12
C VAL A 356 20.82 22.57 0.05
N ARG A 357 21.11 22.90 -1.21
CA ARG A 357 21.13 21.94 -2.32
C ARG A 357 22.17 20.85 -2.11
N VAL A 358 23.40 21.23 -1.74
CA VAL A 358 24.50 20.28 -1.54
C VAL A 358 24.26 19.43 -0.30
N GLY A 359 23.81 20.02 0.81
CA GLY A 359 23.46 19.30 2.03
C GLY A 359 22.33 18.30 1.79
N GLY A 360 21.26 18.73 1.11
CA GLY A 360 20.16 17.85 0.71
C GLY A 360 20.60 16.72 -0.23
N ALA A 361 21.47 17.01 -1.20
CA ALA A 361 22.03 15.99 -2.08
C ALA A 361 22.91 14.97 -1.32
N ILE A 362 23.74 15.42 -0.37
CA ILE A 362 24.55 14.52 0.46
C ILE A 362 23.66 13.65 1.33
N PHE A 363 22.66 14.24 1.98
CA PHE A 363 21.68 13.51 2.80
C PHE A 363 20.96 12.43 1.97
N ALA A 364 20.43 12.81 0.80
CA ALA A 364 19.77 11.87 -0.11
C ALA A 364 20.71 10.77 -0.62
N GLY A 365 21.98 11.10 -0.90
CA GLY A 365 22.99 10.13 -1.30
C GLY A 365 23.32 9.12 -0.20
N ILE A 366 23.46 9.56 1.05
CA ILE A 366 23.68 8.69 2.21
C ILE A 366 22.47 7.76 2.41
N ALA A 367 21.26 8.32 2.37
CA ALA A 367 20.03 7.55 2.48
C ALA A 367 19.89 6.48 1.38
N ALA A 368 20.16 6.87 0.13
CA ALA A 368 20.14 5.94 -0.99
C ALA A 368 21.14 4.79 -0.84
N VAL A 369 22.38 5.08 -0.40
CA VAL A 369 23.39 4.04 -0.17
C VAL A 369 22.97 3.11 0.98
N ALA A 370 22.41 3.66 2.07
CA ALA A 370 21.91 2.87 3.18
C ALA A 370 20.77 1.92 2.73
N TRP A 371 19.80 2.40 1.96
CA TRP A 371 18.74 1.57 1.41
C TRP A 371 19.25 0.53 0.42
N ILE A 372 20.22 0.85 -0.44
CA ILE A 372 20.84 -0.14 -1.34
C ILE A 372 21.47 -1.28 -0.51
N ILE A 373 22.23 -0.96 0.54
CA ILE A 373 22.87 -1.96 1.41
C ILE A 373 21.82 -2.81 2.12
N GLU A 374 20.78 -2.18 2.67
CA GLU A 374 19.66 -2.89 3.32
C GLU A 374 18.96 -3.85 2.35
N ARG A 375 18.62 -3.39 1.14
CA ARG A 375 17.96 -4.24 0.15
C ARG A 375 18.88 -5.35 -0.36
N VAL A 376 20.19 -5.13 -0.49
CA VAL A 376 21.13 -6.19 -0.90
C VAL A 376 21.29 -7.23 0.21
N SER A 377 21.54 -6.79 1.45
CA SER A 377 21.78 -7.65 2.62
C SER A 377 20.53 -8.34 3.15
N GLY A 378 19.35 -7.75 2.95
CA GLY A 378 18.08 -8.23 3.50
C GLY A 378 17.88 -7.90 4.98
N SER A 379 18.74 -7.09 5.58
CA SER A 379 18.62 -6.68 6.99
C SER A 379 18.63 -5.15 7.15
N PRO A 380 17.80 -4.61 8.06
CA PRO A 380 17.78 -3.18 8.33
C PRO A 380 19.13 -2.75 8.93
N ASN A 381 19.55 -1.53 8.59
CA ASN A 381 20.75 -0.92 9.16
C ASN A 381 20.40 0.31 9.98
N SER A 382 21.28 0.70 10.90
CA SER A 382 21.03 1.81 11.84
C SER A 382 20.78 3.15 11.15
N ILE A 383 21.34 3.36 9.95
CA ILE A 383 21.16 4.59 9.19
C ILE A 383 19.73 4.64 8.64
N SER A 384 19.24 3.56 8.03
CA SER A 384 17.86 3.46 7.56
C SER A 384 16.85 3.68 8.69
N SER A 385 17.07 3.07 9.87
CA SER A 385 16.19 3.27 11.03
C SER A 385 16.19 4.72 11.53
N ALA A 386 17.37 5.36 11.58
CA ALA A 386 17.46 6.77 11.94
C ALA A 386 16.76 7.69 10.92
N LEU A 387 16.89 7.38 9.62
CA LEU A 387 16.20 8.12 8.55
C LEU A 387 14.68 7.99 8.65
N GLN A 388 14.18 6.83 9.03
CA GLN A 388 12.75 6.60 9.23
C GLN A 388 12.21 7.35 10.46
N ALA A 389 13.01 7.49 11.52
CA ALA A 389 12.65 8.35 12.64
C ALA A 389 12.59 9.84 12.24
N ILE A 390 13.53 10.29 11.38
CA ILE A 390 13.56 11.66 10.86
C ILE A 390 12.39 11.93 9.90
N SER A 391 12.00 10.96 9.06
CA SER A 391 10.89 11.12 8.13
C SER A 391 9.55 11.28 8.84
N GLY A 392 9.37 10.69 10.03
CA GLY A 392 8.23 10.97 10.92
C GLY A 392 8.09 12.45 11.30
N SER A 393 9.16 13.23 11.16
CA SER A 393 9.21 14.68 11.39
C SER A 393 9.25 15.50 10.09
N ALA A 394 8.78 14.96 8.96
CA ALA A 394 8.84 15.63 7.64
C ALA A 394 8.27 17.06 7.64
N TYR A 395 7.20 17.32 8.40
CA TYR A 395 6.64 18.66 8.57
C TYR A 395 7.64 19.64 9.21
N GLY A 396 8.47 19.16 10.14
CA GLY A 396 9.53 19.93 10.77
C GLY A 396 10.64 20.31 9.79
N LEU A 397 11.00 19.42 8.86
CA LEU A 397 11.98 19.71 7.81
C LEU A 397 11.48 20.79 6.83
N LEU A 398 10.20 20.71 6.41
CA LEU A 398 9.58 21.74 5.59
C LEU A 398 9.49 23.09 6.31
N PHE A 399 9.13 23.07 7.60
CA PHE A 399 9.08 24.27 8.42
C PHE A 399 10.47 24.91 8.58
N PHE A 400 11.51 24.10 8.82
CA PHE A 400 12.89 24.56 8.87
C PHE A 400 13.34 25.19 7.54
N LEU A 401 12.99 24.56 6.40
CA LEU A 401 13.26 25.10 5.08
C LEU A 401 12.56 26.46 4.87
N ALA A 402 11.31 26.60 5.31
CA ALA A 402 10.56 27.85 5.24
C ALA A 402 11.20 28.96 6.08
N ILE A 403 11.62 28.65 7.33
CA ILE A 403 12.34 29.60 8.18
C ILE A 403 13.65 30.05 7.51
N LEU A 404 14.45 29.10 7.02
CA LEU A 404 15.70 29.42 6.31
C LEU A 404 15.44 30.32 5.09
N ALA A 405 14.39 30.04 4.33
CA ALA A 405 14.00 30.85 3.18
C ALA A 405 13.64 32.28 3.58
N LEU A 406 12.83 32.45 4.63
CA LEU A 406 12.44 33.76 5.15
C LEU A 406 13.63 34.55 5.69
N LEU A 407 14.47 33.93 6.53
CA LEU A 407 15.69 34.57 7.06
C LEU A 407 16.62 35.03 5.93
N SER A 408 16.79 34.19 4.91
CA SER A 408 17.60 34.51 3.74
C SER A 408 17.00 35.66 2.92
N TYR A 409 15.67 35.74 2.81
CA TYR A 409 14.97 36.84 2.15
C TYR A 409 15.16 38.17 2.90
N PHE A 410 14.93 38.20 4.21
CA PHE A 410 15.07 39.41 5.02
C PHE A 410 16.53 39.89 5.10
N LYS A 411 17.51 38.98 5.20
CA LYS A 411 18.94 39.36 5.20
C LYS A 411 19.37 40.08 3.92
N LYS A 412 18.76 39.74 2.77
CA LYS A 412 19.07 40.38 1.48
C LYS A 412 18.38 41.74 1.29
N ASN A 413 17.19 41.91 1.89
CA ASN A 413 16.36 43.11 1.74
C ASN A 413 16.47 44.06 2.94
N SER A 414 17.31 43.76 3.93
CA SER A 414 17.61 44.71 4.99
C SER A 414 18.43 45.84 4.37
N PRO A 415 17.98 47.11 4.45
CA PRO A 415 18.83 48.24 4.07
C PRO A 415 20.10 48.16 4.91
N GLU A 416 21.26 48.26 4.28
CA GLU A 416 22.49 48.53 5.03
C GLU A 416 22.20 49.81 5.84
N ALA A 417 22.27 49.70 7.16
CA ALA A 417 22.20 50.85 8.03
C ALA A 417 23.49 51.64 7.79
N ASP A 418 23.41 52.62 6.89
CA ASP A 418 24.44 53.63 6.66
C ASP A 418 24.79 54.40 7.94
#